data_AF-A0A7W6DRN1-F1
#
_entry.id   AF-A0A7W6DRN1-F1
#
_cell.length_a   1.000
_cell.length_b   1.000
_cell.length_c   1.000
_cell.angle_alpha   90.00
_cell.angle_beta   90.00
_cell.angle_gamma   90.00
#
_symmetry.space_group_name_H-M   'P 1'
#
loop_
_entity.id
_entity.type
_entity.pdbx_description
1 polymer ?
#
loop_
_entity_poly.entity_id
_entity_poly.type
_entity_poly.pdbx_seq_one_letter_code
_entity_poly.pdbx_strand_id
1 'polypeptide(L)'
;MPKGEAALDLGALHPVSALRQLAEFASEHHRRSLGFVRLVMIESIHDGAHMASGAVMSWQDSSVIVLLEDICRRGVEAGGFRRGLTTLELQWHISAVSIFNVSNRATFSRVFGGDLFTEHGSAKAAPSCGGHDPWPCHEAGTVRRNCSAKS
;
A
#
# COMPACT_ATOMS: atom_id res chain seq x y z
N MET A 1 0.41 -20.48 -2.41
CA MET A 1 1.27 -19.87 -1.37
C MET A 1 2.43 -19.13 -2.01
N PRO A 2 2.41 -17.80 -2.12
CA PRO A 2 3.66 -17.06 -2.14
C PRO A 2 4.22 -17.03 -0.71
N LYS A 3 5.39 -17.65 -0.50
CA LYS A 3 6.08 -17.89 0.77
C LYS A 3 6.51 -16.62 1.57
N GLY A 4 6.02 -15.43 1.23
CA GLY A 4 6.56 -14.16 1.76
C GLY A 4 5.82 -13.59 2.97
N GLU A 5 4.48 -13.68 3.02
CA GLU A 5 3.69 -13.00 4.06
C GLU A 5 3.76 -13.67 5.42
N ALA A 6 3.82 -15.02 5.45
CA ALA A 6 4.04 -15.78 6.68
C ALA A 6 5.49 -15.65 7.23
N ALA A 7 6.41 -15.05 6.47
CA ALA A 7 7.80 -14.85 6.86
C ALA A 7 8.08 -13.44 7.40
N LEU A 8 7.09 -12.53 7.34
CA LEU A 8 7.19 -11.26 8.02
C LEU A 8 6.78 -11.46 9.48
N ASP A 9 7.74 -11.33 10.40
CA ASP A 9 7.47 -11.32 11.84
C ASP A 9 6.80 -10.01 12.28
N LEU A 10 5.63 -9.72 11.71
CA LEU A 10 4.86 -8.49 11.96
C LEU A 10 4.27 -8.46 13.37
N GLY A 11 4.16 -9.62 14.02
CA GLY A 11 3.64 -9.76 15.38
C GLY A 11 4.56 -9.13 16.42
N ALA A 12 5.89 -9.23 16.22
CA ALA A 12 6.89 -8.67 17.11
C ALA A 12 7.10 -7.15 16.93
N LEU A 13 6.64 -6.57 15.82
CA LEU A 13 6.85 -5.16 15.50
C LEU A 13 5.81 -4.24 16.13
N HIS A 14 6.22 -2.99 16.41
CA HIS A 14 5.28 -1.92 16.73
C HIS A 14 4.26 -1.75 15.59
N PRO A 15 2.95 -1.54 15.86
CA PRO A 15 1.89 -1.59 14.84
C PRO A 15 2.12 -0.68 13.64
N VAL A 16 2.65 0.53 13.85
CA VAL A 16 3.00 1.47 12.77
C VAL A 16 4.05 0.87 11.83
N SER A 17 5.09 0.26 12.39
CA SER A 17 6.16 -0.38 11.63
C SER A 17 5.67 -1.64 10.92
N ALA A 18 4.82 -2.43 11.57
CA ALA A 18 4.19 -3.61 10.98
C ALA A 18 3.33 -3.24 9.76
N LEU A 19 2.47 -2.21 9.89
CA LEU A 19 1.63 -1.75 8.79
C LEU A 19 2.46 -1.22 7.62
N ARG A 20 3.53 -0.47 7.90
CA ARG A 20 4.46 0.00 6.87
C ARG A 20 5.07 -1.17 6.10
N GLN A 21 5.62 -2.14 6.81
CA GLN A 21 6.30 -3.28 6.18
C GLN A 21 5.33 -4.13 5.36
N LEU A 22 4.09 -4.30 5.83
CA LEU A 22 3.04 -4.97 5.07
C LEU A 22 2.69 -4.20 3.79
N ALA A 23 2.55 -2.88 3.86
CA ALA A 23 2.27 -2.06 2.69
C ALA A 23 3.43 -2.10 1.66
N GLU A 24 4.68 -2.07 2.12
CA GLU A 24 5.86 -2.22 1.26
C GLU A 24 5.89 -3.59 0.57
N PHE A 25 5.61 -4.66 1.33
CA PHE A 25 5.51 -6.01 0.79
C PHE A 25 4.43 -6.11 -0.28
N ALA A 26 3.23 -5.57 -0.01
CA ALA A 26 2.14 -5.55 -0.97
C ALA A 26 2.52 -4.78 -2.24
N SER A 27 3.15 -3.61 -2.11
CA SER A 27 3.62 -2.83 -3.26
C SER A 27 4.64 -3.59 -4.11
N GLU A 28 5.64 -4.21 -3.49
CA GLU A 28 6.66 -4.99 -4.20
C GLU A 28 6.05 -6.20 -4.93
N HIS A 29 5.11 -6.89 -4.28
CA HIS A 29 4.41 -8.03 -4.87
C HIS A 29 3.62 -7.64 -6.13
N HIS A 30 2.90 -6.50 -6.10
CA HIS A 30 2.21 -5.98 -7.28
C HIS A 30 3.18 -5.55 -8.38
N ARG A 31 4.28 -4.89 -8.02
CA ARG A 31 5.33 -4.45 -8.96
C ARG A 31 5.96 -5.62 -9.72
N ARG A 32 6.18 -6.75 -9.03
CA ARG A 32 6.71 -7.99 -9.62
C ARG A 32 5.68 -8.77 -10.44
N SER A 33 4.38 -8.44 -10.30
CA SER A 33 3.26 -9.18 -10.88
C SER A 33 2.54 -8.40 -11.99
N LEU A 34 3.29 -7.83 -12.94
CA LEU A 34 2.73 -6.96 -13.99
C LEU A 34 1.55 -7.58 -14.77
N GLY A 35 1.64 -8.88 -15.09
CA GLY A 35 0.60 -9.59 -15.81
C GLY A 35 -0.72 -9.63 -15.03
N PHE A 36 -0.64 -9.84 -13.73
CA PHE A 36 -1.81 -9.83 -12.84
C PHE A 36 -2.44 -8.45 -12.77
N VAL A 37 -1.65 -7.40 -12.55
CA VAL A 37 -2.17 -6.03 -12.49
C VAL A 37 -2.91 -5.66 -13.80
N ARG A 38 -2.36 -6.05 -14.95
CA ARG A 38 -3.03 -5.84 -16.24
C ARG A 38 -4.34 -6.61 -16.35
N LEU A 39 -4.36 -7.87 -15.93
CA LEU A 39 -5.58 -8.67 -15.91
C LEU A 39 -6.66 -8.02 -15.03
N VAL A 40 -6.32 -7.62 -13.81
CA VAL A 40 -7.26 -6.90 -12.92
C VAL A 40 -7.78 -5.62 -13.57
N MET A 41 -6.92 -4.83 -14.20
CA MET A 41 -7.34 -3.60 -14.87
C MET A 41 -8.24 -3.86 -16.08
N ILE A 42 -7.94 -4.88 -16.88
CA ILE A 42 -8.77 -5.28 -18.03
C ILE A 42 -10.13 -5.74 -17.53
N GLU A 43 -10.18 -6.63 -16.53
CA GLU A 43 -11.44 -7.07 -15.95
C GLU A 43 -12.22 -5.91 -15.34
N SER A 44 -11.55 -4.98 -14.66
CA SER A 44 -12.21 -3.78 -14.09
C SER A 44 -12.87 -2.91 -15.15
N ILE A 45 -12.30 -2.80 -16.35
CA ILE A 45 -12.91 -2.09 -17.50
C ILE A 45 -14.14 -2.83 -18.01
N HIS A 46 -14.17 -4.15 -17.91
CA HIS A 46 -15.27 -5.00 -18.34
C HIS A 46 -16.20 -5.40 -17.19
N ASP A 47 -16.22 -4.64 -16.09
CA ASP A 47 -17.05 -4.90 -14.89
C ASP A 47 -16.89 -6.33 -14.31
N GLY A 48 -15.70 -6.92 -14.47
CA GLY A 48 -15.37 -8.27 -13.99
C GLY A 48 -16.01 -9.40 -14.80
N ALA A 49 -16.50 -9.13 -16.01
CA ALA A 49 -17.30 -10.07 -16.79
C ALA A 49 -16.64 -11.43 -17.09
N HIS A 50 -15.30 -11.51 -17.08
CA HIS A 50 -14.56 -12.73 -17.41
C HIS A 50 -13.75 -13.27 -16.23
N MET A 51 -13.85 -12.64 -15.07
CA MET A 51 -13.12 -13.03 -13.88
C MET A 51 -13.80 -14.25 -13.24
N ALA A 52 -13.25 -15.44 -13.47
CA ALA A 52 -13.71 -16.64 -12.77
C ALA A 52 -13.47 -16.51 -11.26
N SER A 53 -14.43 -16.93 -10.44
CA SER A 53 -14.37 -16.81 -8.97
C SER A 53 -13.08 -17.42 -8.37
N GLY A 54 -12.52 -18.44 -9.00
CA GLY A 54 -11.26 -19.08 -8.58
C GLY A 54 -9.99 -18.26 -8.88
N ALA A 55 -10.00 -17.39 -9.89
CA ALA A 55 -8.86 -16.51 -10.21
C ALA A 55 -8.70 -15.41 -9.15
N VAL A 56 -9.82 -14.89 -8.63
CA VAL A 56 -9.88 -13.91 -7.52
C VAL A 56 -9.36 -14.53 -6.22
N MET A 57 -9.85 -15.73 -5.89
CA MET A 57 -9.56 -16.41 -4.62
C MET A 57 -8.11 -16.90 -4.51
N SER A 58 -7.44 -17.18 -5.64
CA SER A 58 -6.05 -17.67 -5.63
C SER A 58 -5.01 -16.59 -5.29
N TRP A 59 -5.40 -15.31 -5.29
CA TRP A 59 -4.47 -14.19 -5.18
C TRP A 59 -4.87 -13.13 -4.13
N GLN A 60 -6.17 -12.97 -3.83
CA GLN A 60 -6.57 -12.34 -2.57
C GLN A 60 -6.35 -13.33 -1.44
N ASP A 61 -5.10 -13.41 -0.99
CA ASP A 61 -4.72 -14.20 0.16
C ASP A 61 -5.49 -13.65 1.37
N SER A 62 -6.48 -14.40 1.85
CA SER A 62 -7.25 -14.05 3.05
C SER A 62 -6.33 -13.86 4.27
N SER A 63 -5.08 -14.33 4.20
CA SER A 63 -4.02 -14.07 5.17
C SER A 63 -3.70 -12.58 5.36
N VAL A 64 -3.75 -11.75 4.30
CA VAL A 64 -3.42 -10.32 4.45
C VAL A 64 -4.44 -9.61 5.33
N ILE A 65 -5.73 -9.93 5.17
CA ILE A 65 -6.80 -9.35 5.99
C ILE A 65 -6.61 -9.75 7.46
N VAL A 66 -6.27 -11.01 7.73
CA VAL A 66 -6.00 -11.48 9.10
C VAL A 66 -4.79 -10.75 9.72
N LEU A 67 -3.72 -10.55 8.95
CA LEU A 67 -2.56 -9.77 9.41
C LEU A 67 -2.93 -8.32 9.70
N LEU A 68 -3.71 -7.69 8.82
CA LEU A 68 -4.22 -6.33 9.04
C LEU A 68 -5.12 -6.25 10.26
N GLU A 69 -5.92 -7.27 10.55
CA GLU A 69 -6.79 -7.30 11.74
C GLU A 69 -5.97 -7.26 13.02
N ASP A 70 -4.93 -8.09 13.13
CA ASP A 70 -4.03 -8.07 14.27
C ASP A 70 -3.30 -6.72 14.41
N ILE A 71 -2.72 -6.23 13.31
CA ILE A 71 -1.96 -4.96 13.29
C ILE A 71 -2.87 -3.79 13.69
N CYS A 72 -4.08 -3.72 13.11
CA CYS A 72 -5.04 -2.66 13.41
C CYS A 72 -5.51 -2.72 14.86
N ARG A 73 -5.82 -3.92 15.37
CA ARG A 73 -6.22 -4.12 16.76
C ARG A 73 -5.14 -3.61 17.72
N ARG A 74 -3.89 -4.06 17.55
CA ARG A 74 -2.75 -3.61 18.39
C ARG A 74 -2.50 -2.12 18.25
N GLY A 75 -2.62 -1.55 17.05
CA GLY A 75 -2.42 -0.13 16.82
C GLY A 75 -3.47 0.76 17.45
N VAL A 76 -4.74 0.30 17.51
CA VAL A 76 -5.80 0.99 18.24
C VAL A 76 -5.60 0.86 19.75
N GLU A 77 -5.24 -0.32 20.25
CA GLU A 77 -4.91 -0.55 21.68
C GLU A 77 -3.74 0.35 22.15
N ALA A 78 -2.73 0.52 21.30
CA ALA A 78 -1.58 1.40 21.54
C ALA A 78 -1.90 2.90 21.35
N GLY A 79 -3.13 3.27 20.94
CA GLY A 79 -3.54 4.65 20.68
C GLY A 79 -2.92 5.29 19.44
N GLY A 80 -2.17 4.53 18.63
CA GLY A 80 -1.48 5.03 17.44
C GLY A 80 -2.35 5.08 16.18
N PHE A 81 -3.42 4.28 16.12
CA PHE A 81 -4.32 4.22 14.97
C PHE A 81 -5.71 4.77 15.27
N ARG A 82 -6.28 5.45 14.27
CA ARG A 82 -7.67 5.90 14.31
C ARG A 82 -8.64 4.71 14.22
N ARG A 83 -9.77 4.82 14.93
CA ARG A 83 -10.88 3.86 14.78
C ARG A 83 -11.73 4.20 13.55
N GLY A 84 -12.54 3.23 13.12
CA GLY A 84 -13.56 3.43 12.09
C GLY A 84 -13.13 3.13 10.66
N LEU A 85 -11.95 2.53 10.46
CA LEU A 85 -11.59 1.89 9.19
C LEU A 85 -11.63 0.38 9.36
N THR A 86 -12.31 -0.30 8.45
CA THR A 86 -12.26 -1.75 8.33
C THR A 86 -10.93 -2.18 7.70
N THR A 87 -10.49 -3.38 8.01
CA THR A 87 -9.28 -3.97 7.40
C THR A 87 -9.43 -4.18 5.90
N LEU A 88 -10.64 -4.44 5.43
CA LEU A 88 -10.94 -4.50 3.99
C LEU A 88 -10.75 -3.14 3.31
N GLU A 89 -11.27 -2.05 3.90
CA GLU A 89 -11.04 -0.70 3.37
C GLU A 89 -9.54 -0.37 3.35
N LEU A 90 -8.81 -0.68 4.43
CA LEU A 90 -7.38 -0.43 4.49
C LEU A 90 -6.62 -1.24 3.42
N GLN A 91 -6.97 -2.51 3.23
CA GLN A 91 -6.40 -3.35 2.19
C GLN A 91 -6.68 -2.80 0.79
N TRP A 92 -7.88 -2.28 0.55
CA TRP A 92 -8.22 -1.60 -0.70
C TRP A 92 -7.30 -0.40 -0.92
N HIS A 93 -7.12 0.48 0.06
CA HIS A 93 -6.24 1.65 -0.08
C HIS A 93 -4.78 1.26 -0.39
N ILE A 94 -4.24 0.27 0.31
CA ILE A 94 -2.88 -0.25 0.06
C ILE A 94 -2.76 -0.79 -1.37
N SER A 95 -3.76 -1.56 -1.80
CA SER A 95 -3.80 -2.14 -3.15
C SER A 95 -3.94 -1.06 -4.23
N ALA A 96 -4.76 -0.04 -4.00
CA ALA A 96 -5.00 1.05 -4.95
C ALA A 96 -3.71 1.82 -5.27
N VAL A 97 -2.96 2.24 -4.25
CA VAL A 97 -1.68 2.95 -4.43
C VAL A 97 -0.66 2.05 -5.14
N SER A 98 -0.59 0.79 -4.74
CA SER A 98 0.33 -0.20 -5.32
C SER A 98 0.05 -0.47 -6.80
N ILE A 99 -1.21 -0.72 -7.14
CA ILE A 99 -1.67 -1.01 -8.51
C ILE A 99 -1.48 0.22 -9.40
N PHE A 100 -1.85 1.42 -8.92
CA PHE A 100 -1.72 2.65 -9.70
C PHE A 100 -0.29 2.90 -10.18
N ASN A 101 0.71 2.69 -9.31
CA ASN A 101 2.12 2.83 -9.67
C ASN A 101 2.57 1.90 -10.80
N VAL A 102 1.85 0.80 -11.00
CA VAL A 102 2.12 -0.19 -12.05
C VAL A 102 1.30 0.09 -13.31
N SER A 103 -0.02 0.21 -13.18
CA SER A 103 -0.97 0.30 -14.30
C SER A 103 -0.85 1.62 -15.05
N ASN A 104 -0.56 2.72 -14.35
CA ASN A 104 -0.53 4.06 -14.94
C ASN A 104 0.87 4.51 -15.37
N ARG A 105 1.92 3.70 -15.17
CA ARG A 105 3.31 4.05 -15.49
C ARG A 105 3.48 4.64 -16.89
N ALA A 106 2.86 4.02 -17.90
CA ALA A 106 3.02 4.44 -19.30
C ALA A 106 2.40 5.81 -19.60
N THR A 107 1.19 6.06 -19.11
CA THR A 107 0.49 7.33 -19.33
C THR A 107 1.11 8.44 -18.48
N PHE A 108 1.43 8.15 -17.22
CA PHE A 108 2.09 9.09 -16.32
C PHE A 108 3.46 9.51 -16.85
N SER A 109 4.27 8.57 -17.34
CA SER A 109 5.59 8.88 -17.90
C SER A 109 5.53 9.75 -19.15
N ARG A 110 4.45 9.62 -19.96
CA ARG A 110 4.26 10.47 -21.15
C ARG A 110 3.91 11.91 -20.79
N VAL A 111 3.21 12.12 -19.69
CA VAL A 111 2.73 13.44 -19.27
C VAL A 111 3.77 14.16 -18.41
N PHE A 112 4.45 13.43 -17.51
CA PHE A 112 5.28 14.00 -16.46
C PHE A 112 6.76 13.56 -16.49
N GLY A 113 7.14 12.72 -17.45
CA GLY A 113 8.48 12.13 -17.52
C GLY A 113 8.62 10.84 -16.68
N GLY A 114 9.68 10.08 -16.96
CA GLY A 114 9.87 8.73 -16.42
C GLY A 114 10.60 8.63 -15.07
N ASP A 115 11.10 9.75 -14.55
CA ASP A 115 12.05 9.77 -13.43
C ASP A 115 11.50 9.09 -12.17
N LEU A 116 10.20 9.25 -11.88
CA LEU A 116 9.52 8.61 -10.74
C LEU A 116 9.55 7.07 -10.80
N PHE A 117 9.64 6.50 -12.00
CA PHE A 117 9.63 5.05 -12.21
C PHE A 117 11.02 4.48 -12.54
N THR A 118 12.08 5.27 -12.31
CA THR A 118 13.45 4.77 -12.24
C THR A 118 13.70 4.13 -10.87
N GLU A 119 14.79 3.38 -10.71
CA GLU A 119 15.17 2.81 -9.42
C GLU A 119 15.33 3.91 -8.35
N HIS A 120 16.01 5.02 -8.69
CA HIS A 120 16.17 6.16 -7.81
C HIS A 120 14.87 6.90 -7.49
N GLY A 121 13.94 7.00 -8.45
CA GLY A 121 12.62 7.62 -8.23
C GLY A 121 11.70 6.75 -7.37
N SER A 122 11.72 5.44 -7.61
CA SER A 122 10.93 4.46 -6.86
C SER A 122 11.41 4.35 -5.41
N ALA A 123 12.73 4.48 -5.18
CA ALA A 123 13.31 4.52 -3.84
C ALA A 123 12.98 5.79 -3.04
N LYS A 124 12.70 6.92 -3.72
CA LYS A 124 12.20 8.16 -3.07
C LYS A 124 10.70 8.11 -2.77
N ALA A 125 9.94 7.37 -3.57
CA ALA A 125 8.50 7.18 -3.37
C ALA A 125 8.19 6.07 -2.34
N ALA A 126 9.09 5.09 -2.21
CA ALA A 126 9.10 4.19 -1.08
C ALA A 126 9.45 4.99 0.20
N PRO A 127 8.78 4.74 1.34
CA PRO A 127 9.23 5.29 2.61
C PRO A 127 10.64 4.75 2.85
N SER A 128 11.66 5.60 2.73
CA SER A 128 13.04 5.14 2.78
C SER A 128 13.36 4.60 4.18
N CYS A 129 13.65 3.29 4.26
CA CYS A 129 14.41 2.69 5.34
C CYS A 129 15.86 3.21 5.28
N GLY A 130 16.08 4.43 5.75
CA GLY A 130 17.39 5.00 6.07
C GLY A 130 17.39 5.33 7.54
N GLY A 131 18.38 4.80 8.28
CA GLY A 131 18.48 4.96 9.73
C GLY A 131 18.30 6.40 10.19
N HIS A 132 17.65 6.52 11.35
CA HIS A 132 17.09 7.73 11.98
C HIS A 132 15.63 8.01 11.59
N ASP A 133 14.72 7.52 12.44
CA ASP A 133 13.31 7.89 12.45
C ASP A 133 13.16 9.42 12.31
N PRO A 134 12.37 9.92 11.33
CA PRO A 134 12.08 11.34 11.22
C PRO A 134 10.68 11.71 11.72
N TRP A 135 9.91 10.79 12.31
CA TRP A 135 8.58 11.14 12.82
C TRP A 135 8.68 11.67 14.25
N PRO A 136 8.47 12.96 14.50
CA PRO A 136 8.34 13.44 15.86
C PRO A 136 7.01 12.93 16.38
N CYS A 137 7.06 12.10 17.42
CA CYS A 137 5.94 11.98 18.34
C CYS A 137 5.74 13.35 19.01
N HIS A 138 5.03 14.27 18.36
CA HIS A 138 4.60 15.52 18.99
C HIS A 138 3.11 15.79 18.70
N GLU A 139 2.35 15.57 19.78
CA GLU A 139 1.33 16.46 20.35
C GLU A 139 0.24 17.04 19.44
N ALA A 140 -1.00 16.77 19.87
CA ALA A 140 -2.22 17.39 19.39
C ALA A 140 -2.11 18.93 19.37
N GLY A 141 -2.31 19.55 18.20
CA GLY A 141 -2.51 20.99 18.13
C GLY A 141 -2.27 21.64 16.77
N THR A 142 -3.37 22.02 16.12
CA THR A 142 -3.45 23.16 15.18
C THR A 142 -2.95 22.96 13.74
N VAL A 143 -3.87 22.51 12.89
CA VAL A 143 -3.81 22.75 11.43
C VAL A 143 -3.99 24.25 11.16
N ARG A 144 -2.95 24.94 10.67
CA ARG A 144 -3.11 26.20 9.93
C ARG A 144 -2.91 25.96 8.44
N ARG A 145 -3.99 26.22 7.70
CA ARG A 145 -4.07 26.37 6.25
C ARG A 145 -3.10 27.46 5.79
N ASN A 146 -2.43 27.25 4.64
CA ASN A 146 -2.11 28.36 3.77
C ASN A 146 -2.03 27.91 2.29
N CYS A 147 -3.14 28.08 1.59
CA CYS A 147 -3.12 28.38 0.16
C CYS A 147 -2.76 29.87 0.03
N SER A 148 -1.68 30.21 -0.68
CA SER A 148 -1.62 31.41 -1.52
C SER A 148 -0.38 31.47 -2.40
N ALA A 149 -0.67 31.69 -3.68
CA ALA A 149 0.01 32.52 -4.66
C ALA A 149 1.52 32.31 -4.94
N LYS A 150 1.81 32.02 -6.22
CA LYS A 150 3.00 32.55 -6.87
C LYS A 150 2.58 33.31 -8.13
N SER A 151 2.97 34.58 -8.14
CA SER A 151 3.05 35.49 -9.29
C SER A 151 4.10 35.04 -10.30
#